data_AF-A0A6A4FNB2-F1
#
_entry.id   AF-A0A6A4FNB2-F1
#
_cell.length_a   1.000
_cell.length_b   1.000
_cell.length_c   1.000
_cell.angle_alpha   90.00
_cell.angle_beta   90.00
_cell.angle_gamma   90.00
#
_symmetry.space_group_name_H-M   'P 1'
#
loop_
_entity.id
_entity.type
_entity.pdbx_description
1 polymer ?
#
loop_
_entity_poly.entity_id
_entity_poly.type
_entity_poly.pdbx_seq_one_letter_code
_entity_poly.pdbx_strand_id
1 'polypeptide(L)'
;MAKHVSHVDGSSEGLASPSSLIGESSSGTKRKRDQDFGPIDRASATSGKRPRKERSTSNARMTTRQAAKRAGREASLPCNAGGGGVARGASGDNDCDAASVAGAIQDSDDSILTLDEVEEACKALQQMFDRQKGGKRQIGRRRQAEKFKLSSSQIVMLANRYKAARNRGGQVDYEKASTTMNFDKFTGHADKLEAYEGHVISMLKKALQHKRALDAGCRNKTQEEGTEELRLETAKFKLELRENKLSSKEEELEKKCVALQKQEQERNSERIRLEAQRFTLDKEIKRHEEKATTDKQAHETHMMKQKAMLDEITKKKDALASHESLKKTADDWKQKCIRAENEAAAARVPYATLESLQDKNRFMKKIVDSLDACCSTERRIDDFAKHRVNDCT
;
A
#
# COMPACT_ATOMS: atom_id res chain seq x y z
N MET A 1 -34.15 47.17 24.01
CA MET A 1 -34.01 48.39 23.18
C MET A 1 -32.60 48.94 23.36
N ALA A 2 -32.06 49.62 22.33
CA ALA A 2 -30.74 50.28 22.32
C ALA A 2 -29.51 49.34 22.46
N LYS A 3 -28.35 49.65 21.87
CA LYS A 3 -28.03 50.59 20.76
C LYS A 3 -26.78 50.05 20.03
N HIS A 4 -26.61 50.35 18.75
CA HIS A 4 -25.54 49.81 17.90
C HIS A 4 -24.77 50.94 17.20
N VAL A 5 -23.47 51.07 17.47
CA VAL A 5 -22.47 51.92 16.79
C VAL A 5 -21.12 51.20 16.99
N SER A 6 -20.40 50.58 16.06
CA SER A 6 -20.11 50.74 14.61
C SER A 6 -18.87 51.58 14.27
N HIS A 7 -17.94 50.98 13.50
CA HIS A 7 -16.88 51.65 12.70
C HIS A 7 -15.70 52.30 13.47
N VAL A 8 -14.47 52.44 12.93
CA VAL A 8 -13.69 51.87 11.78
C VAL A 8 -12.20 52.28 11.97
N ASP A 9 -11.11 51.76 11.38
CA ASP A 9 -10.76 50.76 10.33
C ASP A 9 -9.41 50.08 10.73
N GLY A 10 -8.63 49.32 9.94
CA GLY A 10 -8.76 48.83 8.56
C GLY A 10 -7.42 48.35 7.96
N SER A 11 -7.50 47.67 6.79
CA SER A 11 -6.40 47.34 5.85
C SER A 11 -5.23 46.44 6.32
N SER A 12 -4.52 45.72 5.45
CA SER A 12 -4.83 45.16 4.11
C SER A 12 -3.65 44.27 3.63
N GLU A 13 -3.95 43.09 3.05
CA GLU A 13 -3.10 42.39 2.04
C GLU A 13 -1.66 41.96 2.45
N GLY A 14 -0.96 41.06 1.75
CA GLY A 14 -1.35 40.21 0.63
C GLY A 14 -0.21 39.28 0.13
N LEU A 15 -0.62 38.20 -0.53
CA LEU A 15 -0.04 37.40 -1.64
C LEU A 15 1.35 37.79 -2.26
N ALA A 16 2.10 36.92 -2.97
CA ALA A 16 2.24 35.44 -3.03
C ALA A 16 3.31 35.03 -4.09
N SER A 17 4.13 34.01 -3.82
CA SER A 17 4.75 33.12 -4.84
C SER A 17 5.74 33.75 -5.87
N PRO A 18 6.25 33.03 -6.90
CA PRO A 18 7.14 31.86 -6.82
C PRO A 18 8.39 31.92 -7.76
N SER A 19 9.12 30.79 -7.88
CA SER A 19 9.96 30.39 -9.05
C SER A 19 11.36 31.04 -9.26
N SER A 20 12.36 30.44 -9.94
CA SER A 20 12.67 29.02 -10.31
C SER A 20 14.03 28.87 -11.06
N LEU A 21 14.51 27.62 -11.27
CA LEU A 21 15.41 27.11 -12.34
C LEU A 21 16.97 27.21 -12.29
N ILE A 22 17.60 26.02 -12.48
CA ILE A 22 18.75 25.65 -13.37
C ILE A 22 20.21 26.12 -13.06
N GLY A 23 21.19 25.21 -13.29
CA GLY A 23 22.64 25.47 -13.46
C GLY A 23 23.54 24.70 -12.46
N GLU A 24 23.89 23.43 -12.66
CA GLU A 24 24.92 22.83 -13.54
C GLU A 24 26.41 22.93 -13.09
N SER A 25 27.07 21.76 -13.18
CA SER A 25 28.51 21.54 -13.49
C SER A 25 29.64 21.79 -12.47
N SER A 26 30.25 20.66 -12.06
CA SER A 26 31.71 20.37 -12.09
C SER A 26 32.70 21.17 -11.21
N SER A 27 33.29 20.48 -10.24
CA SER A 27 34.72 20.10 -10.30
C SER A 27 35.06 19.06 -9.22
N GLY A 28 36.16 18.31 -9.40
CA GLY A 28 36.55 17.23 -8.47
C GLY A 28 38.02 17.33 -8.05
N THR A 29 38.40 16.64 -6.96
CA THR A 29 39.80 16.54 -6.52
C THR A 29 40.10 15.14 -5.99
N LYS A 30 41.05 14.43 -6.63
CA LYS A 30 41.68 13.21 -6.10
C LYS A 30 43.00 13.58 -5.41
N ARG A 31 43.28 13.04 -4.22
CA ARG A 31 44.65 12.87 -3.70
C ARG A 31 44.76 11.52 -2.96
N LYS A 32 45.83 10.78 -3.23
CA LYS A 32 46.28 9.62 -2.42
C LYS A 32 47.19 10.10 -1.29
N ARG A 33 47.26 9.34 -0.18
CA ARG A 33 48.53 8.68 0.22
C ARG A 33 48.25 7.54 1.22
N ASP A 34 49.18 6.60 1.23
CA ASP A 34 49.14 5.29 1.86
C ASP A 34 50.04 5.28 3.13
N GLN A 35 49.71 4.45 4.13
CA GLN A 35 50.63 3.93 5.15
C GLN A 35 50.14 2.56 5.65
N ASP A 36 50.91 1.51 5.39
CA ASP A 36 50.78 0.21 6.05
C ASP A 36 51.67 0.16 7.30
N PHE A 37 51.23 -0.52 8.35
CA PHE A 37 52.12 -1.14 9.34
C PHE A 37 51.58 -2.53 9.71
N GLY A 38 52.39 -3.56 9.43
CA GLY A 38 52.01 -4.96 9.62
C GLY A 38 52.29 -5.52 11.02
N PRO A 39 51.72 -6.69 11.36
CA PRO A 39 51.95 -7.37 12.63
C PRO A 39 53.25 -8.19 12.62
N ILE A 40 53.81 -8.44 13.81
CA ILE A 40 54.94 -9.36 14.04
C ILE A 40 54.55 -10.34 15.15
N ASP A 41 54.51 -11.63 14.80
CA ASP A 41 55.01 -12.83 15.49
C ASP A 41 55.06 -12.90 17.06
N ARG A 42 54.91 -14.08 17.70
CA ARG A 42 55.31 -15.42 17.23
C ARG A 42 54.65 -16.58 18.01
N ALA A 43 54.78 -17.77 17.41
CA ALA A 43 54.86 -19.11 18.06
C ALA A 43 53.56 -19.76 18.57
N SER A 44 53.40 -21.10 18.56
CA SER A 44 54.07 -22.20 17.83
C SER A 44 53.33 -23.52 18.07
N ALA A 45 53.07 -24.36 17.06
CA ALA A 45 53.02 -25.83 17.19
C ALA A 45 52.82 -26.56 15.85
N THR A 46 53.77 -27.45 15.56
CA THR A 46 53.86 -28.43 14.46
C THR A 46 52.65 -29.34 14.25
N SER A 47 52.36 -29.71 12.99
CA SER A 47 51.80 -31.03 12.64
C SER A 47 52.26 -31.48 11.26
N GLY A 48 52.97 -32.62 11.19
CA GLY A 48 53.49 -33.20 9.93
C GLY A 48 52.84 -34.54 9.61
N LYS A 49 52.44 -34.75 8.35
CA LYS A 49 51.96 -36.05 7.84
C LYS A 49 52.41 -36.29 6.39
N ARG A 50 52.92 -37.50 6.12
CA ARG A 50 53.28 -38.07 4.80
C ARG A 50 53.41 -39.61 4.96
N PRO A 51 53.36 -40.42 3.90
CA PRO A 51 52.21 -40.61 2.98
C PRO A 51 51.95 -42.13 2.69
N ARG A 52 51.27 -42.46 1.56
CA ARG A 52 50.93 -43.80 0.98
C ARG A 52 49.50 -44.32 1.25
N LYS A 53 48.84 -45.06 0.33
CA LYS A 53 49.08 -45.30 -1.12
C LYS A 53 47.73 -45.66 -1.79
N GLU A 54 47.60 -45.44 -3.10
CA GLU A 54 46.40 -45.76 -3.89
C GLU A 54 46.17 -47.26 -4.10
N ARG A 55 44.90 -47.62 -4.39
CA ARG A 55 44.59 -48.59 -5.46
C ARG A 55 43.22 -48.26 -6.08
N SER A 56 43.11 -48.39 -7.40
CA SER A 56 41.87 -48.17 -8.17
C SER A 56 41.61 -49.36 -9.10
N THR A 57 40.33 -49.73 -9.24
CA THR A 57 39.66 -50.65 -10.20
C THR A 57 38.36 -51.15 -9.52
N SER A 58 37.21 -51.39 -10.15
CA SER A 58 36.52 -50.89 -11.36
C SER A 58 35.27 -51.77 -11.58
N ASN A 59 34.21 -51.25 -12.20
CA ASN A 59 33.09 -51.99 -12.83
C ASN A 59 32.14 -52.84 -11.95
N ALA A 60 30.86 -52.42 -11.89
CA ALA A 60 29.70 -53.31 -12.00
C ALA A 60 28.50 -52.54 -12.58
N ARG A 61 27.70 -53.18 -13.45
CA ARG A 61 26.56 -52.56 -14.16
C ARG A 61 25.24 -52.71 -13.40
N MET A 62 24.45 -51.64 -13.44
CA MET A 62 23.01 -51.60 -13.78
C MET A 62 22.23 -52.93 -13.84
N THR A 63 21.08 -52.97 -13.16
CA THR A 63 19.83 -53.50 -13.74
C THR A 63 18.59 -52.84 -13.12
N THR A 64 17.59 -52.57 -13.97
CA THR A 64 16.34 -51.88 -13.60
C THR A 64 15.16 -52.84 -13.71
N ARG A 65 14.17 -52.76 -12.80
CA ARG A 65 12.76 -53.00 -13.16
C ARG A 65 11.77 -52.46 -12.11
N GLN A 66 10.74 -51.79 -12.61
CA GLN A 66 9.47 -51.54 -11.92
C GLN A 66 8.44 -52.59 -12.38
N ALA A 67 7.40 -52.85 -11.58
CA ALA A 67 5.98 -52.90 -12.00
C ALA A 67 5.09 -53.45 -10.87
N ALA A 68 3.80 -53.14 -10.90
CA ALA A 68 2.80 -53.63 -9.95
C ALA A 68 1.52 -54.11 -10.67
N LYS A 69 0.75 -54.99 -10.01
CA LYS A 69 -0.71 -55.22 -10.16
C LYS A 69 -1.18 -56.10 -8.98
N ARG A 70 -2.20 -55.68 -8.23
CA ARG A 70 -3.63 -56.08 -8.35
C ARG A 70 -3.82 -57.60 -8.21
N ALA A 71 -4.39 -58.14 -7.12
CA ALA A 71 -5.72 -57.91 -6.48
C ALA A 71 -6.84 -58.75 -7.11
N GLY A 72 -7.57 -59.47 -6.26
CA GLY A 72 -8.78 -60.23 -6.58
C GLY A 72 -9.75 -60.20 -5.39
N ARG A 73 -11.04 -60.02 -5.67
CA ARG A 73 -12.16 -59.95 -4.71
C ARG A 73 -13.30 -60.82 -5.27
N GLU A 74 -14.57 -60.55 -4.93
CA GLU A 74 -15.77 -61.34 -5.28
C GLU A 74 -15.89 -62.69 -4.52
N ALA A 75 -17.05 -63.16 -4.08
CA ALA A 75 -18.42 -62.60 -3.99
C ALA A 75 -19.13 -63.25 -2.77
N SER A 76 -19.75 -62.51 -1.84
CA SER A 76 -21.15 -62.00 -1.85
C SER A 76 -22.24 -63.02 -1.41
N LEU A 77 -22.59 -62.99 -0.11
CA LEU A 77 -23.89 -62.57 0.48
C LEU A 77 -25.26 -63.01 -0.16
N PRO A 78 -26.40 -63.04 0.59
CA PRO A 78 -26.61 -63.13 2.06
C PRO A 78 -27.89 -63.93 2.51
N CYS A 79 -28.24 -63.88 3.82
CA CYS A 79 -29.60 -63.97 4.42
C CYS A 79 -30.35 -65.34 4.44
N ASN A 80 -31.29 -65.67 5.36
CA ASN A 80 -31.59 -65.17 6.74
C ASN A 80 -32.61 -66.11 7.48
N ALA A 81 -32.75 -65.90 8.81
CA ALA A 81 -33.93 -66.12 9.69
C ALA A 81 -34.25 -67.50 10.33
N GLY A 82 -34.73 -67.44 11.60
CA GLY A 82 -35.37 -68.51 12.41
C GLY A 82 -34.43 -69.38 13.28
N GLY A 83 -34.74 -69.76 14.53
CA GLY A 83 -35.80 -69.35 15.46
C GLY A 83 -36.08 -70.36 16.61
N GLY A 84 -36.02 -69.94 17.89
CA GLY A 84 -36.25 -70.80 19.08
C GLY A 84 -35.01 -71.61 19.55
N GLY A 85 -34.90 -72.13 20.79
CA GLY A 85 -35.79 -72.13 21.98
C GLY A 85 -35.00 -72.35 23.30
N VAL A 86 -35.66 -72.58 24.45
CA VAL A 86 -35.07 -72.37 25.82
C VAL A 86 -35.09 -73.57 26.80
N ALA A 87 -34.11 -73.60 27.71
CA ALA A 87 -34.13 -74.18 29.08
C ALA A 87 -33.00 -73.48 29.90
N ARG A 88 -33.14 -72.97 31.15
CA ARG A 88 -33.48 -73.57 32.48
C ARG A 88 -32.61 -74.77 32.87
N GLY A 89 -31.93 -74.81 34.04
CA GLY A 89 -31.67 -73.77 35.06
C GLY A 89 -31.53 -74.31 36.50
N ALA A 90 -30.57 -73.80 37.27
CA ALA A 90 -30.32 -74.01 38.73
C ALA A 90 -29.10 -73.14 39.17
N SER A 91 -28.64 -73.08 40.43
CA SER A 91 -29.27 -72.82 41.75
C SER A 91 -28.13 -72.78 42.81
N GLY A 92 -28.32 -72.14 43.98
CA GLY A 92 -27.29 -72.02 45.03
C GLY A 92 -26.54 -70.68 44.91
N ASP A 93 -26.74 -69.64 45.71
CA ASP A 93 -26.98 -69.48 47.17
C ASP A 93 -25.73 -69.68 48.05
N ASN A 94 -25.44 -68.87 49.08
CA ASN A 94 -25.61 -67.41 49.33
C ASN A 94 -24.86 -67.04 50.64
N ASP A 95 -24.35 -65.80 50.76
CA ASP A 95 -23.81 -65.14 51.98
C ASP A 95 -22.65 -65.90 52.72
N CYS A 96 -21.96 -65.46 53.80
CA CYS A 96 -21.88 -64.28 54.69
C CYS A 96 -20.44 -64.27 55.32
N ASP A 97 -19.85 -63.28 56.03
CA ASP A 97 -20.14 -61.85 56.34
C ASP A 97 -18.83 -61.11 56.77
N ALA A 98 -18.91 -59.78 56.94
CA ALA A 98 -18.14 -58.83 57.75
C ALA A 98 -16.80 -59.20 58.45
N ALA A 99 -15.81 -58.31 58.24
CA ALA A 99 -14.94 -57.79 59.32
C ALA A 99 -14.34 -56.41 58.96
N SER A 100 -14.96 -55.31 59.40
CA SER A 100 -14.37 -53.97 59.27
C SER A 100 -13.22 -53.75 60.25
N VAL A 101 -12.02 -53.46 59.74
CA VAL A 101 -11.00 -52.71 60.50
C VAL A 101 -10.83 -51.36 59.80
N ALA A 102 -11.48 -50.33 60.34
CA ALA A 102 -11.39 -48.96 59.85
C ALA A 102 -10.05 -48.33 60.23
N GLY A 103 -8.98 -48.77 59.57
CA GLY A 103 -7.72 -48.03 59.54
C GLY A 103 -7.93 -46.73 58.76
N ALA A 104 -8.14 -45.61 59.47
CA ALA A 104 -8.33 -44.31 58.85
C ALA A 104 -7.05 -43.88 58.13
N ILE A 105 -7.01 -44.07 56.81
CA ILE A 105 -5.97 -43.50 55.94
C ILE A 105 -6.20 -41.99 55.93
N GLN A 106 -5.42 -41.28 56.74
CA GLN A 106 -5.40 -39.82 56.74
C GLN A 106 -4.53 -39.34 55.57
N ASP A 107 -5.15 -39.17 54.40
CA ASP A 107 -4.54 -38.53 53.23
C ASP A 107 -4.38 -37.01 53.43
N SER A 108 -3.67 -36.62 54.49
CA SER A 108 -3.22 -35.24 54.74
C SER A 108 -1.94 -34.96 53.96
N ASP A 109 -2.07 -34.80 52.65
CA ASP A 109 -0.95 -34.54 51.73
C ASP A 109 -0.17 -33.24 52.05
N ASP A 110 -0.76 -32.31 52.81
CA ASP A 110 -0.13 -31.07 53.27
C ASP A 110 0.80 -31.25 54.50
N SER A 111 0.78 -32.40 55.18
CA SER A 111 1.66 -32.63 56.33
C SER A 111 3.14 -32.54 55.91
N ILE A 112 3.87 -31.60 56.52
CA ILE A 112 5.32 -31.46 56.34
C ILE A 112 6.01 -32.63 57.05
N LEU A 113 6.89 -33.36 56.34
CA LEU A 113 7.64 -34.48 56.91
C LEU A 113 8.27 -34.12 58.26
N THR A 114 7.96 -34.91 59.29
CA THR A 114 8.54 -34.78 60.63
C THR A 114 10.05 -35.08 60.61
N LEU A 115 10.77 -34.73 61.67
CA LEU A 115 12.24 -34.81 61.67
C LEU A 115 12.74 -36.24 61.41
N ASP A 116 12.13 -37.22 62.07
CA ASP A 116 12.45 -38.64 61.93
C ASP A 116 12.01 -39.20 60.56
N GLU A 117 10.86 -38.75 60.05
CA GLU A 117 10.40 -39.10 58.69
C GLU A 117 11.32 -38.55 57.60
N VAL A 118 11.94 -37.37 57.77
CA VAL A 118 12.97 -36.89 56.83
C VAL A 118 14.21 -37.78 56.88
N GLU A 119 14.62 -38.28 58.05
CA GLU A 119 15.71 -39.24 58.15
C GLU A 119 15.38 -40.59 57.50
N GLU A 120 14.20 -41.14 57.80
CA GLU A 120 13.67 -42.35 57.16
C GLU A 120 13.59 -42.21 55.63
N ALA A 121 13.03 -41.10 55.16
CA ALA A 121 12.85 -40.80 53.74
C ALA A 121 14.20 -40.67 53.01
N CYS A 122 15.21 -40.04 53.61
CA CYS A 122 16.55 -39.96 53.03
C CYS A 122 17.20 -41.37 52.90
N LYS A 123 17.04 -42.23 53.91
CA LYS A 123 17.51 -43.63 53.86
C LYS A 123 16.76 -44.42 52.77
N ALA A 124 15.44 -44.27 52.70
CA ALA A 124 14.58 -44.92 51.69
C ALA A 124 14.90 -44.45 50.26
N LEU A 125 15.12 -43.15 50.06
CA LEU A 125 15.45 -42.54 48.77
C LEU A 125 16.80 -43.04 48.24
N GLN A 126 17.81 -43.16 49.12
CA GLN A 126 19.09 -43.78 48.76
C GLN A 126 18.90 -45.25 48.35
N GLN A 127 18.20 -46.05 49.17
CA GLN A 127 17.91 -47.45 48.84
C GLN A 127 17.13 -47.61 47.52
N MET A 128 16.15 -46.74 47.26
CA MET A 128 15.37 -46.75 46.03
C MET A 128 16.25 -46.51 44.80
N PHE A 129 17.18 -45.55 44.87
CA PHE A 129 18.16 -45.33 43.80
C PHE A 129 19.19 -46.46 43.67
N ASP A 130 19.59 -47.12 44.75
CA ASP A 130 20.54 -48.24 44.67
C ASP A 130 19.88 -49.51 44.12
N ARG A 131 18.62 -49.79 44.47
CA ARG A 131 17.79 -50.82 43.82
C ARG A 131 17.63 -50.52 42.32
N GLN A 132 17.41 -49.25 41.95
CA GLN A 132 17.33 -48.81 40.55
C GLN A 132 18.66 -49.02 39.79
N LYS A 133 19.83 -48.88 40.44
CA LYS A 133 21.14 -49.19 39.84
C LYS A 133 21.42 -50.69 39.71
N GLY A 134 20.85 -51.52 40.58
CA GLY A 134 21.02 -52.98 40.54
C GLY A 134 20.43 -53.65 39.30
N GLY A 135 19.45 -53.02 38.65
CA GLY A 135 18.92 -53.44 37.35
C GLY A 135 19.92 -53.23 36.23
N LYS A 136 20.46 -54.32 35.68
CA LYS A 136 21.51 -54.32 34.63
C LYS A 136 21.20 -53.36 33.46
N ARG A 137 22.01 -52.31 33.28
CA ARG A 137 22.98 -52.16 32.16
C ARG A 137 23.64 -50.77 32.12
N GLN A 138 24.81 -50.76 31.49
CA GLN A 138 25.59 -49.62 30.98
C GLN A 138 24.77 -48.34 30.69
N ILE A 139 25.02 -47.28 31.47
CA ILE A 139 24.51 -45.94 31.16
C ILE A 139 25.22 -45.43 29.90
N GLY A 140 24.52 -45.47 28.76
CA GLY A 140 25.00 -44.86 27.52
C GLY A 140 25.31 -43.37 27.72
N ARG A 141 26.34 -42.85 27.03
CA ARG A 141 26.84 -41.47 27.23
C ARG A 141 25.67 -40.47 27.29
N ARG A 142 25.52 -39.81 28.43
CA ARG A 142 24.43 -38.86 28.74
C ARG A 142 24.35 -37.81 27.62
N ARG A 143 23.28 -37.86 26.81
CA ARG A 143 22.93 -36.75 25.90
C ARG A 143 22.83 -35.48 26.77
N GLN A 144 23.26 -34.34 26.24
CA GLN A 144 23.22 -33.05 26.96
C GLN A 144 21.78 -32.50 27.03
N ALA A 145 20.90 -33.25 27.71
CA ALA A 145 19.55 -32.87 28.01
C ALA A 145 19.53 -32.03 29.30
N GLU A 146 18.91 -30.85 29.21
CA GLU A 146 18.57 -29.94 30.30
C GLU A 146 19.78 -29.41 31.13
N LYS A 147 20.14 -28.14 30.91
CA LYS A 147 21.26 -27.46 31.59
C LYS A 147 21.20 -27.59 33.12
N PHE A 148 20.01 -27.60 33.71
CA PHE A 148 19.76 -27.60 35.15
C PHE A 148 19.27 -28.94 35.72
N LYS A 149 19.38 -30.07 35.00
CA LYS A 149 18.84 -31.35 35.49
C LYS A 149 19.77 -32.07 36.48
N LEU A 150 19.34 -32.15 37.74
CA LEU A 150 19.96 -32.95 38.80
C LEU A 150 20.08 -34.44 38.40
N SER A 151 21.18 -35.09 38.79
CA SER A 151 21.29 -36.56 38.83
C SER A 151 20.70 -37.12 40.14
N SER A 152 20.43 -38.43 40.18
CA SER A 152 20.00 -39.12 41.41
C SER A 152 20.95 -38.88 42.60
N SER A 153 22.27 -38.81 42.35
CA SER A 153 23.25 -38.45 43.37
C SER A 153 23.14 -37.00 43.86
N GLN A 154 22.87 -36.05 42.96
CA GLN A 154 22.64 -34.65 43.32
C GLN A 154 21.31 -34.46 44.08
N ILE A 155 20.29 -35.24 43.75
CA ILE A 155 19.01 -35.30 44.48
C ILE A 155 19.23 -35.76 45.93
N VAL A 156 19.99 -36.85 46.16
CA VAL A 156 20.33 -37.30 47.52
C VAL A 156 21.18 -36.26 48.27
N MET A 157 22.16 -35.64 47.60
CA MET A 157 22.96 -34.59 48.24
C MET A 157 22.13 -33.35 48.61
N LEU A 158 21.10 -33.01 47.85
CA LEU A 158 20.18 -31.94 48.19
C LEU A 158 19.21 -32.36 49.32
N ALA A 159 18.72 -33.61 49.32
CA ALA A 159 17.94 -34.18 50.42
C ALA A 159 18.70 -34.20 51.75
N ASN A 160 19.99 -34.54 51.73
CA ASN A 160 20.86 -34.50 52.92
C ASN A 160 21.12 -33.07 53.42
N ARG A 161 21.15 -32.06 52.52
CA ARG A 161 21.19 -30.64 52.92
C ARG A 161 19.86 -30.18 53.51
N TYR A 162 18.73 -30.58 52.92
CA TYR A 162 17.39 -30.35 53.47
C TYR A 162 17.25 -30.94 54.88
N LYS A 163 17.66 -32.19 55.09
CA LYS A 163 17.77 -32.78 56.43
C LYS A 163 18.65 -31.93 57.36
N ALA A 164 19.87 -31.58 56.94
CA ALA A 164 20.78 -30.80 57.78
C ALA A 164 20.26 -29.39 58.13
N ALA A 165 19.40 -28.79 57.29
CA ALA A 165 18.72 -27.53 57.54
C ALA A 165 17.54 -27.71 58.52
N ARG A 166 16.67 -28.71 58.28
CA ARG A 166 15.55 -29.09 59.18
C ARG A 166 16.04 -29.43 60.58
N ASN A 167 17.13 -30.18 60.70
CA ASN A 167 17.82 -30.49 61.98
C ASN A 167 18.37 -29.25 62.72
N ARG A 168 18.41 -28.08 62.08
CA ARG A 168 18.83 -26.79 62.67
C ARG A 168 17.67 -25.80 62.81
N GLY A 169 16.44 -26.18 62.44
CA GLY A 169 15.27 -25.29 62.40
C GLY A 169 15.33 -24.22 61.31
N GLY A 170 16.20 -24.37 60.30
CA GLY A 170 16.42 -23.37 59.24
C GLY A 170 16.12 -23.88 57.84
N GLN A 171 16.22 -22.97 56.86
CA GLN A 171 16.14 -23.27 55.42
C GLN A 171 17.50 -23.73 54.86
N VAL A 172 17.48 -24.30 53.66
CA VAL A 172 18.70 -24.69 52.93
C VAL A 172 19.37 -23.45 52.35
N ASP A 173 20.66 -23.30 52.60
CA ASP A 173 21.52 -22.28 51.99
C ASP A 173 21.78 -22.65 50.51
N TYR A 174 20.90 -22.18 49.62
CA TYR A 174 20.94 -22.47 48.18
C TYR A 174 22.09 -21.76 47.45
N GLU A 175 22.47 -20.56 47.88
CA GLU A 175 23.60 -19.84 47.31
C GLU A 175 24.91 -20.61 47.53
N LYS A 176 25.19 -21.01 48.77
CA LYS A 176 26.34 -21.85 49.14
C LYS A 176 26.20 -23.30 48.67
N ALA A 177 25.01 -23.76 48.32
CA ALA A 177 24.86 -25.03 47.62
C ALA A 177 25.28 -24.92 46.15
N SER A 178 24.85 -23.86 45.46
CA SER A 178 25.10 -23.62 44.04
C SER A 178 26.58 -23.50 43.69
N THR A 179 27.40 -22.98 44.61
CA THR A 179 28.85 -22.75 44.43
C THR A 179 29.73 -23.97 44.74
N THR A 180 29.16 -25.11 45.16
CA THR A 180 29.94 -26.33 45.41
C THR A 180 30.07 -27.20 44.17
N MET A 181 31.21 -27.89 44.02
CA MET A 181 31.55 -28.85 42.93
C MET A 181 30.47 -29.93 42.67
N ASN A 182 29.54 -30.14 43.60
CA ASN A 182 28.43 -31.06 43.44
C ASN A 182 27.26 -30.47 42.63
N PHE A 183 27.23 -29.15 42.42
CA PHE A 183 26.14 -28.40 41.77
C PHE A 183 26.64 -27.36 40.74
N ASP A 184 27.86 -27.46 40.19
CA ASP A 184 28.49 -26.50 39.25
C ASP A 184 27.60 -25.97 38.10
N LYS A 185 26.57 -26.72 37.71
CA LYS A 185 25.59 -26.32 36.70
C LYS A 185 24.67 -25.18 37.15
N PHE A 186 24.63 -24.88 38.45
CA PHE A 186 23.76 -23.93 39.12
C PHE A 186 24.52 -22.72 39.68
N THR A 187 25.84 -22.64 39.55
CA THR A 187 26.65 -21.50 40.01
C THR A 187 26.08 -20.18 39.46
N GLY A 188 25.68 -19.26 40.35
CA GLY A 188 25.01 -18.00 39.98
C GLY A 188 23.51 -18.12 39.65
N HIS A 189 22.88 -19.24 40.00
CA HIS A 189 21.47 -19.57 39.73
C HIS A 189 20.84 -20.34 40.91
N ALA A 190 20.91 -19.77 42.12
CA ALA A 190 20.44 -20.39 43.36
C ALA A 190 18.93 -20.69 43.35
N ASP A 191 18.11 -19.75 42.87
CA ASP A 191 16.66 -19.85 42.62
C ASP A 191 16.27 -21.09 41.79
N LYS A 192 17.13 -21.54 40.86
CA LYS A 192 16.87 -22.77 40.08
C LYS A 192 17.18 -24.06 40.85
N LEU A 193 17.97 -23.98 41.91
CA LEU A 193 18.26 -25.09 42.83
C LEU A 193 17.22 -25.14 43.97
N GLU A 194 16.76 -23.98 44.43
CA GLU A 194 15.61 -23.81 45.34
C GLU A 194 14.32 -24.37 44.72
N ALA A 195 14.06 -24.10 43.43
CA ALA A 195 12.94 -24.68 42.69
C ALA A 195 12.96 -26.22 42.63
N TYR A 196 14.08 -26.89 42.96
CA TYR A 196 14.13 -28.35 43.12
C TYR A 196 13.79 -28.84 44.54
N GLU A 197 13.61 -27.97 45.54
CA GLU A 197 13.27 -28.38 46.91
C GLU A 197 11.94 -29.15 46.95
N GLY A 198 10.87 -28.59 46.39
CA GLY A 198 9.56 -29.26 46.29
C GLY A 198 9.64 -30.60 45.54
N HIS A 199 10.52 -30.70 44.54
CA HIS A 199 10.77 -31.97 43.84
C HIS A 199 11.50 -32.99 44.73
N VAL A 200 12.50 -32.56 45.52
CA VAL A 200 13.19 -33.40 46.51
C VAL A 200 12.23 -33.84 47.62
N ILE A 201 11.39 -32.95 48.16
CA ILE A 201 10.38 -33.28 49.17
C ILE A 201 9.36 -34.28 48.62
N SER A 202 8.90 -34.11 47.37
CA SER A 202 8.01 -35.08 46.70
C SER A 202 8.69 -36.45 46.53
N MET A 203 9.98 -36.47 46.14
CA MET A 203 10.76 -37.71 46.05
C MET A 203 11.00 -38.37 47.42
N LEU A 204 11.14 -37.59 48.49
CA LEU A 204 11.25 -38.08 49.87
C LEU A 204 9.92 -38.68 50.36
N LYS A 205 8.79 -37.97 50.18
CA LYS A 205 7.45 -38.49 50.50
C LYS A 205 7.19 -39.82 49.77
N LYS A 206 7.47 -39.88 48.46
CA LYS A 206 7.28 -41.10 47.65
C LYS A 206 8.21 -42.24 48.04
N ALA A 207 9.47 -41.95 48.38
CA ALA A 207 10.39 -42.98 48.88
C ALA A 207 9.97 -43.53 50.25
N LEU A 208 9.46 -42.68 51.15
CA LEU A 208 8.93 -43.08 52.45
C LEU A 208 7.63 -43.90 52.32
N GLN A 209 6.70 -43.46 51.46
CA GLN A 209 5.49 -44.22 51.10
C GLN A 209 5.86 -45.59 50.52
N HIS A 210 6.81 -45.66 49.59
CA HIS A 210 7.29 -46.92 49.01
C HIS A 210 8.01 -47.81 50.05
N LYS A 211 8.73 -47.24 51.03
CA LYS A 211 9.28 -48.00 52.16
C LYS A 211 8.14 -48.59 53.01
N ARG A 212 7.20 -47.75 53.47
CA ARG A 212 6.03 -48.15 54.27
C ARG A 212 5.19 -49.23 53.54
N ALA A 213 5.01 -49.09 52.23
CA ALA A 213 4.27 -50.06 51.41
C ALA A 213 5.00 -51.40 51.25
N LEU A 214 6.34 -51.42 51.24
CA LEU A 214 7.11 -52.67 51.29
C LEU A 214 7.05 -53.32 52.68
N ASP A 215 7.24 -52.53 53.74
CA ASP A 215 7.27 -53.02 55.12
C ASP A 215 5.89 -53.59 55.55
N ALA A 216 4.79 -52.94 55.13
CA ALA A 216 3.44 -53.50 55.24
C ALA A 216 3.17 -54.62 54.21
N GLY A 217 3.77 -54.52 53.02
CA GLY A 217 3.66 -55.46 51.90
C GLY A 217 4.39 -56.79 52.10
N CYS A 218 5.13 -56.97 53.20
CA CYS A 218 5.70 -58.26 53.64
C CYS A 218 4.64 -59.34 53.96
N ARG A 219 3.34 -59.08 53.70
CA ARG A 219 2.28 -60.09 53.52
C ARG A 219 1.70 -60.06 52.09
N ASN A 220 2.52 -60.51 51.15
CA ASN A 220 2.12 -61.09 49.85
C ASN A 220 1.17 -60.25 48.95
N LYS A 221 1.67 -59.18 48.35
CA LYS A 221 1.22 -58.73 47.01
C LYS A 221 2.41 -58.42 46.10
N THR A 222 2.27 -58.65 44.80
CA THR A 222 3.36 -58.57 43.83
C THR A 222 3.73 -57.13 43.50
N GLN A 223 5.04 -56.87 43.39
CA GLN A 223 5.66 -55.56 43.13
C GLN A 223 5.19 -54.88 41.82
N GLU A 224 4.46 -55.58 40.96
CA GLU A 224 4.11 -55.18 39.61
C GLU A 224 2.85 -54.30 39.55
N GLU A 225 1.81 -54.64 40.32
CA GLU A 225 0.49 -53.97 40.29
C GLU A 225 0.59 -52.46 40.57
N GLY A 226 1.22 -52.10 41.69
CA GLY A 226 1.43 -50.69 42.08
C GLY A 226 2.37 -49.91 41.14
N THR A 227 3.14 -50.60 40.28
CA THR A 227 3.93 -49.92 39.24
C THR A 227 3.14 -49.63 37.97
N GLU A 228 2.09 -50.41 37.67
CA GLU A 228 1.17 -50.11 36.56
C GLU A 228 0.16 -49.02 36.93
N GLU A 229 -0.35 -49.00 38.16
CA GLU A 229 -1.22 -47.91 38.63
C GLU A 229 -0.49 -46.55 38.57
N LEU A 230 0.76 -46.50 39.04
CA LEU A 230 1.64 -45.33 38.87
C LEU A 230 1.92 -45.00 37.40
N ARG A 231 1.98 -45.98 36.48
CA ARG A 231 2.15 -45.73 35.04
C ARG A 231 0.89 -45.13 34.42
N LEU A 232 -0.29 -45.64 34.78
CA LEU A 232 -1.59 -45.17 34.27
C LEU A 232 -1.86 -43.72 34.68
N GLU A 233 -1.71 -43.37 35.95
CA GLU A 233 -1.94 -41.98 36.39
C GLU A 233 -0.87 -41.03 35.83
N THR A 234 0.39 -41.49 35.70
CA THR A 234 1.44 -40.76 34.98
C THR A 234 1.17 -40.61 33.48
N ALA A 235 0.34 -41.47 32.86
CA ALA A 235 -0.09 -41.34 31.48
C ALA A 235 -1.28 -40.37 31.34
N LYS A 236 -2.25 -40.46 32.26
CA LYS A 236 -3.41 -39.56 32.36
C LYS A 236 -3.00 -38.10 32.55
N PHE A 237 -2.13 -37.80 33.52
CA PHE A 237 -1.57 -36.46 33.72
C PHE A 237 -0.83 -35.91 32.49
N LYS A 238 -0.17 -36.77 31.69
CA LYS A 238 0.48 -36.36 30.43
C LYS A 238 -0.51 -36.10 29.29
N LEU A 239 -1.73 -36.63 29.38
CA LEU A 239 -2.81 -36.42 28.41
C LEU A 239 -3.50 -35.09 28.71
N GLU A 240 -3.91 -34.88 29.96
CA GLU A 240 -4.46 -33.63 30.48
C GLU A 240 -3.51 -32.43 30.28
N LEU A 241 -2.20 -32.62 30.53
CA LEU A 241 -1.16 -31.61 30.26
C LEU A 241 -0.85 -31.41 28.76
N ARG A 242 -1.46 -32.21 27.86
CA ARG A 242 -1.52 -31.92 26.41
C ARG A 242 -2.81 -31.22 26.04
N GLU A 243 -3.96 -31.64 26.57
CA GLU A 243 -5.27 -31.02 26.31
C GLU A 243 -5.29 -29.55 26.74
N ASN A 244 -4.79 -29.24 27.95
CA ASN A 244 -4.61 -27.86 28.40
C ASN A 244 -3.69 -27.02 27.47
N LYS A 245 -2.74 -27.65 26.77
CA LYS A 245 -1.85 -27.01 25.78
C LYS A 245 -2.41 -26.97 24.36
N LEU A 246 -3.51 -27.67 24.09
CA LEU A 246 -4.29 -27.56 22.87
C LEU A 246 -5.35 -26.48 23.05
N SER A 247 -6.15 -26.54 24.12
CA SER A 247 -7.13 -25.50 24.49
C SER A 247 -6.50 -24.10 24.57
N SER A 248 -5.35 -23.96 25.25
CA SER A 248 -4.64 -22.67 25.32
C SER A 248 -4.18 -22.13 23.95
N LYS A 249 -3.98 -23.00 22.94
CA LYS A 249 -3.65 -22.57 21.57
C LYS A 249 -4.89 -22.32 20.73
N GLU A 250 -5.95 -23.07 20.98
CA GLU A 250 -7.25 -22.91 20.33
C GLU A 250 -7.84 -21.54 20.69
N GLU A 251 -7.80 -21.16 21.97
CA GLU A 251 -8.17 -19.81 22.44
C GLU A 251 -7.25 -18.72 21.84
N GLU A 252 -5.95 -18.99 21.66
CA GLU A 252 -5.01 -18.05 21.01
C GLU A 252 -5.29 -17.89 19.50
N LEU A 253 -5.78 -18.95 18.83
CA LEU A 253 -6.19 -18.93 17.42
C LEU A 253 -7.55 -18.26 17.25
N GLU A 254 -8.53 -18.54 18.11
CA GLU A 254 -9.84 -17.89 18.08
C GLU A 254 -9.72 -16.37 18.25
N LYS A 255 -8.92 -15.90 19.23
CA LYS A 255 -8.59 -14.48 19.40
C LYS A 255 -7.99 -13.85 18.13
N LYS A 256 -7.17 -14.59 17.37
CA LYS A 256 -6.60 -14.12 16.09
C LYS A 256 -7.65 -14.11 14.97
N CYS A 257 -8.52 -15.12 14.90
CA CYS A 257 -9.62 -15.17 13.93
C CYS A 257 -10.58 -13.99 14.11
N VAL A 258 -10.99 -13.68 15.36
CA VAL A 258 -11.85 -12.53 15.68
C VAL A 258 -11.15 -11.20 15.35
N ALA A 259 -9.85 -11.07 15.65
CA ALA A 259 -9.09 -9.87 15.31
C ALA A 259 -8.97 -9.65 13.79
N LEU A 260 -8.71 -10.70 13.01
CA LEU A 260 -8.67 -10.65 11.54
C LEU A 260 -10.05 -10.32 10.95
N GLN A 261 -11.12 -10.93 11.46
CA GLN A 261 -12.49 -10.66 11.02
C GLN A 261 -12.88 -9.19 11.26
N LYS A 262 -12.51 -8.61 12.42
CA LYS A 262 -12.72 -7.19 12.71
C LYS A 262 -11.93 -6.30 11.75
N GLN A 263 -10.66 -6.62 11.50
CA GLN A 263 -9.81 -5.89 10.56
C GLN A 263 -10.38 -5.93 9.12
N GLU A 264 -10.95 -7.06 8.69
CA GLU A 264 -11.60 -7.17 7.39
C GLU A 264 -12.89 -6.35 7.31
N GLN A 265 -13.72 -6.33 8.37
CA GLN A 265 -14.89 -5.45 8.46
C GLN A 265 -14.51 -3.96 8.39
N GLU A 266 -13.48 -3.54 9.13
CA GLU A 266 -12.94 -2.17 9.09
C GLU A 266 -12.50 -1.82 7.66
N ARG A 267 -11.67 -2.64 7.02
CA ARG A 267 -11.22 -2.45 5.63
C ARG A 267 -12.34 -2.48 4.61
N ASN A 268 -13.44 -3.19 4.87
CA ASN A 268 -14.62 -3.19 4.00
C ASN A 268 -15.42 -1.88 4.16
N SER A 269 -15.53 -1.35 5.39
CA SER A 269 -16.15 -0.04 5.63
C SER A 269 -15.37 1.12 4.99
N GLU A 270 -14.03 1.07 5.02
CA GLU A 270 -13.15 2.01 4.32
C GLU A 270 -13.36 1.92 2.80
N ARG A 271 -13.44 0.70 2.25
CA ARG A 271 -13.69 0.46 0.82
C ARG A 271 -14.99 1.11 0.35
N ILE A 272 -16.09 0.87 1.06
CA ILE A 272 -17.41 1.45 0.75
C ILE A 272 -17.37 2.98 0.82
N ARG A 273 -16.65 3.56 1.80
CA ARG A 273 -16.46 5.01 1.92
C ARG A 273 -15.67 5.60 0.74
N LEU A 274 -14.59 4.94 0.32
CA LEU A 274 -13.76 5.35 -0.82
C LEU A 274 -14.49 5.19 -2.15
N GLU A 275 -15.33 4.17 -2.29
CA GLU A 275 -16.19 3.94 -3.46
C GLU A 275 -17.27 5.02 -3.59
N ALA A 276 -17.90 5.40 -2.48
CA ALA A 276 -18.83 6.54 -2.44
C ALA A 276 -18.13 7.87 -2.80
N GLN A 277 -16.90 8.10 -2.33
CA GLN A 277 -16.10 9.28 -2.68
C GLN A 277 -15.69 9.30 -4.16
N ARG A 278 -15.32 8.16 -4.74
CA ARG A 278 -15.09 8.02 -6.19
C ARG A 278 -16.35 8.39 -6.97
N PHE A 279 -17.50 7.82 -6.61
CA PHE A 279 -18.78 8.11 -7.28
C PHE A 279 -19.20 9.60 -7.21
N THR A 280 -18.82 10.34 -6.18
CA THR A 280 -19.01 11.81 -6.16
C THR A 280 -18.04 12.53 -7.10
N LEU A 281 -16.76 12.14 -7.12
CA LEU A 281 -15.75 12.74 -8.02
C LEU A 281 -16.03 12.44 -9.49
N ASP A 282 -16.42 11.22 -9.83
CA ASP A 282 -16.77 10.81 -11.21
C ASP A 282 -17.96 11.64 -11.75
N LYS A 283 -18.92 12.01 -10.88
CA LYS A 283 -20.01 12.94 -11.22
C LYS A 283 -19.55 14.39 -11.37
N GLU A 284 -18.50 14.82 -10.68
CA GLU A 284 -17.94 16.17 -10.82
C GLU A 284 -17.11 16.27 -12.10
N ILE A 285 -16.23 15.28 -12.36
CA ILE A 285 -15.49 15.14 -13.61
C ILE A 285 -16.44 15.20 -14.81
N LYS A 286 -17.51 14.40 -14.82
CA LYS A 286 -18.48 14.40 -15.93
C LYS A 286 -19.14 15.78 -16.15
N ARG A 287 -19.49 16.51 -15.08
CA ARG A 287 -20.04 17.88 -15.21
C ARG A 287 -18.99 18.87 -15.76
N HIS A 288 -17.72 18.71 -15.39
CA HIS A 288 -16.63 19.51 -15.94
C HIS A 288 -16.35 19.20 -17.41
N GLU A 289 -16.44 17.94 -17.83
CA GLU A 289 -16.36 17.51 -19.24
C GLU A 289 -17.53 18.08 -20.06
N GLU A 290 -18.77 17.89 -19.59
CA GLU A 290 -19.98 18.46 -20.20
C GLU A 290 -19.83 19.98 -20.37
N LYS A 291 -19.46 20.70 -19.29
CA LYS A 291 -19.23 22.14 -19.36
C LYS A 291 -18.12 22.50 -20.36
N ALA A 292 -16.97 21.84 -20.31
CA ALA A 292 -15.85 22.12 -21.20
C ALA A 292 -16.20 21.91 -22.69
N THR A 293 -17.06 20.95 -23.02
CA THR A 293 -17.57 20.80 -24.40
C THR A 293 -18.50 21.94 -24.80
N THR A 294 -19.39 22.39 -23.90
CA THR A 294 -20.26 23.56 -24.18
C THR A 294 -19.48 24.87 -24.29
N ASP A 295 -18.49 25.11 -23.42
CA ASP A 295 -17.62 26.29 -23.46
C ASP A 295 -16.78 26.30 -24.76
N LYS A 296 -16.28 25.14 -25.20
CA LYS A 296 -15.58 24.99 -26.49
C LYS A 296 -16.50 25.30 -27.67
N GLN A 297 -17.73 24.78 -27.70
CA GLN A 297 -18.69 25.05 -28.77
C GLN A 297 -19.13 26.52 -28.80
N ALA A 298 -19.30 27.15 -27.64
CA ALA A 298 -19.57 28.58 -27.52
C ALA A 298 -18.40 29.43 -28.05
N HIS A 299 -17.16 29.06 -27.74
CA HIS A 299 -15.97 29.72 -28.30
C HIS A 299 -15.88 29.54 -29.82
N GLU A 300 -16.06 28.32 -30.33
CA GLU A 300 -15.96 28.01 -31.76
C GLU A 300 -17.03 28.77 -32.59
N THR A 301 -18.28 28.81 -32.12
CA THR A 301 -19.35 29.60 -32.76
C THR A 301 -19.12 31.11 -32.64
N HIS A 302 -18.49 31.60 -31.56
CA HIS A 302 -18.04 33.00 -31.46
C HIS A 302 -16.92 33.31 -32.47
N MET A 303 -15.93 32.44 -32.65
CA MET A 303 -14.86 32.63 -33.63
C MET A 303 -15.39 32.62 -35.08
N MET A 304 -16.38 31.79 -35.40
CA MET A 304 -17.07 31.85 -36.70
C MET A 304 -17.78 33.19 -36.91
N LYS A 305 -18.46 33.73 -35.90
CA LYS A 305 -19.10 35.06 -35.96
C LYS A 305 -18.06 36.18 -36.14
N GLN A 306 -16.94 36.13 -35.42
CA GLN A 306 -15.85 37.10 -35.61
C GLN A 306 -15.29 37.06 -37.04
N LYS A 307 -15.06 35.86 -37.59
CA LYS A 307 -14.61 35.71 -38.98
C LYS A 307 -15.62 36.31 -39.98
N ALA A 308 -16.91 36.01 -39.83
CA ALA A 308 -17.95 36.59 -40.68
C ALA A 308 -18.00 38.13 -40.61
N MET A 309 -17.81 38.73 -39.42
CA MET A 309 -17.72 40.19 -39.28
C MET A 309 -16.47 40.76 -39.96
N LEU A 310 -15.32 40.08 -39.89
CA LEU A 310 -14.12 40.48 -40.63
C LEU A 310 -14.34 40.41 -42.15
N ASP A 311 -15.00 39.34 -42.64
CA ASP A 311 -15.38 39.16 -44.04
C ASP A 311 -16.44 40.18 -44.53
N GLU A 312 -17.17 40.85 -43.62
CA GLU A 312 -17.99 42.02 -43.93
C GLU A 312 -17.19 43.32 -43.94
N ILE A 313 -16.25 43.49 -43.00
CA ILE A 313 -15.41 44.68 -42.90
C ILE A 313 -14.50 44.83 -44.12
N THR A 314 -13.94 43.74 -44.64
CA THR A 314 -13.15 43.74 -45.90
C THR A 314 -14.01 44.17 -47.09
N LYS A 315 -15.18 43.55 -47.30
CA LYS A 315 -16.12 43.95 -48.37
C LYS A 315 -16.51 45.42 -48.29
N LYS A 316 -16.78 45.94 -47.09
CA LYS A 316 -17.12 47.35 -46.86
C LYS A 316 -15.92 48.28 -47.14
N LYS A 317 -14.70 47.88 -46.78
CA LYS A 317 -13.46 48.61 -47.11
C LYS A 317 -13.23 48.68 -48.62
N ASP A 318 -13.40 47.57 -49.33
CA ASP A 318 -13.17 47.50 -50.79
C ASP A 318 -14.24 48.31 -51.55
N ALA A 319 -15.49 48.27 -51.09
CA ALA A 319 -16.57 49.12 -51.60
C ALA A 319 -16.30 50.62 -51.35
N LEU A 320 -15.75 51.00 -50.19
CA LEU A 320 -15.34 52.38 -49.90
C LEU A 320 -14.19 52.85 -50.81
N ALA A 321 -13.20 52.00 -51.07
CA ALA A 321 -12.11 52.31 -52.01
C ALA A 321 -12.63 52.49 -53.45
N SER A 322 -13.60 51.69 -53.87
CA SER A 322 -14.30 51.84 -55.15
C SER A 322 -15.11 53.15 -55.22
N HIS A 323 -15.81 53.51 -54.14
CA HIS A 323 -16.51 54.80 -54.06
C HIS A 323 -15.55 56.00 -54.12
N GLU A 324 -14.37 55.91 -53.51
CA GLU A 324 -13.37 56.99 -53.56
C GLU A 324 -12.76 57.18 -54.96
N SER A 325 -12.52 56.09 -55.70
CA SER A 325 -12.04 56.17 -57.10
C SER A 325 -13.13 56.70 -58.05
N LEU A 326 -14.38 56.27 -57.88
CA LEU A 326 -15.55 56.83 -58.58
C LEU A 326 -15.72 58.33 -58.29
N LYS A 327 -15.55 58.77 -57.03
CA LYS A 327 -15.58 60.19 -56.67
C LYS A 327 -14.49 60.99 -57.40
N LYS A 328 -13.24 60.51 -57.39
CA LYS A 328 -12.13 61.15 -58.11
C LYS A 328 -12.40 61.27 -59.62
N THR A 329 -13.02 60.25 -60.21
CA THR A 329 -13.43 60.23 -61.62
C THR A 329 -14.54 61.25 -61.88
N ALA A 330 -15.54 61.33 -61.01
CA ALA A 330 -16.64 62.30 -61.11
C ALA A 330 -16.15 63.75 -60.94
N ASP A 331 -15.17 63.99 -60.07
CA ASP A 331 -14.60 65.33 -59.86
C ASP A 331 -13.72 65.79 -61.04
N ASP A 332 -12.98 64.89 -61.70
CA ASP A 332 -12.31 65.20 -62.99
C ASP A 332 -13.33 65.48 -64.12
N TRP A 333 -14.43 64.72 -64.20
CA TRP A 333 -15.50 65.01 -65.16
C TRP A 333 -16.14 66.38 -64.94
N LYS A 334 -16.42 66.79 -63.70
CA LYS A 334 -16.85 68.17 -63.40
C LYS A 334 -15.84 69.20 -63.89
N GLN A 335 -14.55 68.98 -63.64
CA GLN A 335 -13.48 69.88 -64.08
C GLN A 335 -13.35 69.92 -65.62
N LYS A 336 -13.66 68.83 -66.33
CA LYS A 336 -13.78 68.80 -67.80
C LYS A 336 -14.97 69.63 -68.29
N CYS A 337 -16.16 69.48 -67.67
CA CYS A 337 -17.33 70.30 -68.01
C CYS A 337 -17.05 71.80 -67.79
N ILE A 338 -16.50 72.18 -66.64
CA ILE A 338 -16.16 73.58 -66.33
C ILE A 338 -15.15 74.16 -67.35
N ARG A 339 -14.17 73.37 -67.81
CA ARG A 339 -13.25 73.79 -68.88
C ARG A 339 -13.99 74.00 -70.21
N ALA A 340 -14.79 73.03 -70.65
CA ALA A 340 -15.57 73.12 -71.88
C ALA A 340 -16.58 74.28 -71.88
N GLU A 341 -17.21 74.58 -70.74
CA GLU A 341 -18.10 75.74 -70.57
C GLU A 341 -17.33 77.06 -70.67
N ASN A 342 -16.15 77.17 -70.06
CA ASN A 342 -15.29 78.35 -70.18
C ASN A 342 -14.74 78.53 -71.60
N GLU A 343 -14.36 77.44 -72.28
CA GLU A 343 -13.93 77.45 -73.69
C GLU A 343 -15.07 77.87 -74.62
N ALA A 344 -16.29 77.36 -74.40
CA ALA A 344 -17.48 77.78 -75.15
C ALA A 344 -17.86 79.24 -74.87
N ALA A 345 -17.71 79.72 -73.64
CA ALA A 345 -17.92 81.13 -73.29
C ALA A 345 -16.87 82.04 -73.95
N ALA A 346 -15.59 81.64 -73.94
CA ALA A 346 -14.51 82.34 -74.61
C ALA A 346 -14.72 82.38 -76.14
N ALA A 347 -15.25 81.31 -76.75
CA ALA A 347 -15.58 81.26 -78.17
C ALA A 347 -16.79 82.13 -78.55
N ARG A 348 -17.76 82.34 -77.66
CA ARG A 348 -18.91 83.24 -77.92
C ARG A 348 -18.50 84.71 -78.11
N VAL A 349 -17.43 85.17 -77.45
CA VAL A 349 -16.94 86.56 -77.53
C VAL A 349 -16.53 86.98 -78.95
N PRO A 350 -15.64 86.27 -79.68
CA PRO A 350 -15.31 86.59 -81.06
C PRO A 350 -16.49 86.37 -82.01
N TYR A 351 -17.38 85.39 -81.77
CA TYR A 351 -18.58 85.23 -82.60
C TYR A 351 -19.51 86.45 -82.51
N ALA A 352 -19.84 86.93 -81.30
CA ALA A 352 -20.66 88.13 -81.13
C ALA A 352 -19.98 89.41 -81.66
N THR A 353 -18.64 89.48 -81.56
CA THR A 353 -17.85 90.56 -82.16
C THR A 353 -17.95 90.53 -83.70
N LEU A 354 -17.89 89.35 -84.30
CA LEU A 354 -17.96 89.14 -85.75
C LEU A 354 -19.36 89.42 -86.30
N GLU A 355 -20.42 89.04 -85.56
CA GLU A 355 -21.82 89.37 -85.87
C GLU A 355 -22.06 90.89 -85.86
N SER A 356 -21.58 91.60 -84.82
CA SER A 356 -21.64 93.06 -84.74
C SER A 356 -20.89 93.75 -85.91
N LEU A 357 -19.75 93.21 -86.32
CA LEU A 357 -19.03 93.69 -87.51
C LEU A 357 -19.79 93.42 -88.82
N GLN A 358 -20.47 92.27 -88.95
CA GLN A 358 -21.33 91.96 -90.10
C GLN A 358 -22.51 92.92 -90.20
N ASP A 359 -23.19 93.24 -89.10
CA ASP A 359 -24.30 94.20 -89.11
C ASP A 359 -23.85 95.64 -89.34
N LYS A 360 -22.68 96.04 -88.83
CA LYS A 360 -22.06 97.32 -89.19
C LYS A 360 -21.74 97.40 -90.68
N ASN A 361 -21.22 96.33 -91.28
CA ASN A 361 -21.01 96.24 -92.72
C ASN A 361 -22.33 96.27 -93.51
N ARG A 362 -23.39 95.60 -93.01
CA ARG A 362 -24.74 95.61 -93.59
C ARG A 362 -25.36 97.03 -93.55
N PHE A 363 -25.09 97.80 -92.50
CA PHE A 363 -25.50 99.20 -92.38
C PHE A 363 -24.73 100.10 -93.35
N MET A 364 -23.40 99.98 -93.41
CA MET A 364 -22.58 100.72 -94.38
C MET A 364 -22.99 100.42 -95.83
N LYS A 365 -23.32 99.16 -96.14
CA LYS A 365 -23.83 98.75 -97.45
C LYS A 365 -25.12 99.49 -97.82
N LYS A 366 -26.10 99.59 -96.89
CA LYS A 366 -27.32 100.37 -97.08
C LYS A 366 -27.06 101.87 -97.35
N ILE A 367 -26.05 102.46 -96.70
CA ILE A 367 -25.67 103.86 -96.96
C ILE A 367 -25.13 104.01 -98.39
N VAL A 368 -24.23 103.13 -98.83
CA VAL A 368 -23.69 103.14 -100.20
C VAL A 368 -24.81 102.95 -101.22
N ASP A 369 -25.66 101.93 -101.04
CA ASP A 369 -26.79 101.66 -101.94
C ASP A 369 -27.78 102.83 -102.02
N SER A 370 -27.96 103.58 -100.93
CA SER A 370 -28.79 104.79 -100.90
C SER A 370 -28.11 106.00 -101.56
N LEU A 371 -26.79 106.13 -101.46
CA LEU A 371 -26.03 107.19 -102.13
C LEU A 371 -26.01 106.94 -103.65
N ASP A 372 -25.79 105.70 -104.09
CA ASP A 372 -25.89 105.33 -105.51
C ASP A 372 -27.29 105.60 -106.07
N ALA A 373 -28.35 105.35 -105.30
CA ALA A 373 -29.71 105.72 -105.67
C ALA A 373 -29.88 107.25 -105.81
N CYS A 374 -29.35 108.05 -104.88
CA CYS A 374 -29.38 109.52 -104.97
C CYS A 374 -28.62 110.03 -106.21
N CYS A 375 -27.38 109.58 -106.41
CA CYS A 375 -26.54 109.90 -107.58
C CYS A 375 -27.14 109.40 -108.91
N SER A 376 -28.06 108.44 -108.87
CA SER A 376 -28.84 107.97 -110.02
C SER A 376 -30.04 108.89 -110.29
N THR A 377 -30.77 109.31 -109.24
CA THR A 377 -31.84 110.31 -109.38
C THR A 377 -31.31 111.67 -109.81
N GLU A 378 -30.14 112.09 -109.32
CA GLU A 378 -29.50 113.36 -109.66
C GLU A 378 -29.10 113.39 -111.15
N ARG A 379 -28.45 112.34 -111.67
CA ARG A 379 -28.22 112.17 -113.11
C ARG A 379 -29.50 112.20 -113.94
N ARG A 380 -30.59 111.58 -113.46
CA ARG A 380 -31.89 111.64 -114.15
C ARG A 380 -32.51 113.04 -114.12
N ILE A 381 -32.25 113.85 -113.09
CA ILE A 381 -32.66 115.25 -113.03
C ILE A 381 -31.84 116.09 -114.02
N ASP A 382 -30.51 115.91 -114.05
CA ASP A 382 -29.61 116.55 -115.02
C ASP A 382 -30.00 116.24 -116.47
N ASP A 383 -30.28 114.98 -116.78
CA ASP A 383 -30.70 114.57 -118.12
C ASP A 383 -32.08 115.15 -118.48
N PHE A 384 -33.03 115.18 -117.54
CA PHE A 384 -34.32 115.84 -117.75
C PHE A 384 -34.19 117.35 -117.94
N ALA A 385 -33.25 118.00 -117.24
CA ALA A 385 -32.93 119.42 -117.42
C ALA A 385 -32.33 119.70 -118.81
N LYS A 386 -31.38 118.87 -119.26
CA LYS A 386 -30.80 118.94 -120.62
C LYS A 386 -31.89 118.78 -121.69
N HIS A 387 -32.84 117.86 -121.50
CA HIS A 387 -33.95 117.69 -122.42
C HIS A 387 -34.88 118.91 -122.47
N ARG A 388 -35.26 119.49 -121.32
CA ARG A 388 -36.12 120.71 -121.30
C ARG A 388 -35.48 121.94 -121.94
N VAL A 389 -34.15 122.03 -122.00
CA VAL A 389 -33.45 123.10 -122.73
C VAL A 389 -33.65 122.97 -124.25
N ASN A 390 -33.80 121.74 -124.76
CA ASN A 390 -34.02 121.47 -126.18
C ASN A 390 -35.51 121.58 -126.60
N ASP A 391 -36.46 121.62 -125.66
CA ASP A 391 -37.89 121.79 -125.93
C ASP A 391 -38.33 123.27 -126.05
N CYS A 392 -37.38 124.22 -126.08
CA CYS A 392 -37.63 125.67 -126.10
C CYS A 392 -36.93 126.42 -127.25
N THR A 393 -36.51 125.68 -128.30
CA THR A 393 -35.89 126.19 -129.53
C THR A 393 -36.34 125.37 -130.74
#